data_AF-A0A7R8X0E5-F1
#
_entry.id   AF-A0A7R8X0E5-F1
#
_cell.length_a   1.000
_cell.length_b   1.000
_cell.length_c   1.000
_cell.angle_alpha   90.00
_cell.angle_beta   90.00
_cell.angle_gamma   90.00
#
_symmetry.space_group_name_H-M   'P 1'
#
loop_
_entity.id
_entity.type
_entity.pdbx_description
1 polymer ?
#
loop_
_entity_poly.entity_id
_entity_poly.type
_entity_poly.pdbx_seq_one_letter_code
_entity_poly.pdbx_strand_id
1 'polypeptide(L)' 'MLLIHRPSPLMDPDDIMKAIDLLKKSGKVKSFGVSNFTPSQMLLVNSTVDVNANQIEISLFELSAFLDGALDN' A
#
# COMPACT_ATOMS: atom_id res chain seq x y z
N MET A 1 -1.84 -4.76 -11.24
CA MET A 1 -1.95 -4.40 -9.81
C MET A 1 -2.58 -3.03 -9.73
N LEU A 2 -3.49 -2.79 -8.78
CA LEU A 2 -4.00 -1.45 -8.44
C LEU A 2 -3.25 -0.94 -7.21
N LEU A 3 -2.83 0.32 -7.21
CA LEU A 3 -2.13 0.95 -6.09
C LEU A 3 -2.92 2.13 -5.53
N ILE A 4 -2.97 2.28 -4.20
CA ILE A 4 -3.25 3.60 -3.62
C ILE A 4 -1.99 4.45 -3.82
N HIS A 5 -2.12 5.54 -4.56
CA HIS A 5 -0.97 6.33 -5.02
C HIS A 5 -0.20 7.03 -3.89
N ARG A 6 -0.89 7.47 -2.83
CA ARG A 6 -0.28 8.13 -1.65
C ARG A 6 -1.14 7.91 -0.40
N PRO A 7 -0.54 7.88 0.80
CA PRO A 7 -1.32 7.82 2.04
C PRO A 7 -2.17 9.08 2.21
N SER A 8 -3.38 8.89 2.73
CA SER A 8 -4.30 9.98 3.07
C SER A 8 -4.55 9.96 4.57
N PRO A 9 -4.47 11.10 5.28
CA PRO A 9 -4.86 11.19 6.69
C PRO A 9 -6.33 10.83 6.95
N LEU A 10 -7.16 10.86 5.91
CA LEU A 10 -8.58 10.55 5.96
C LEU A 10 -8.91 9.14 5.45
N MET A 11 -7.89 8.31 5.19
CA MET A 11 -8.14 6.95 4.71
C MET A 11 -8.74 6.08 5.82
N ASP A 12 -9.74 5.29 5.45
CA ASP A 12 -10.33 4.26 6.32
C ASP A 12 -9.99 2.86 5.76
N PRO A 13 -9.27 2.01 6.52
CA PRO A 13 -8.92 0.65 6.10
C PRO A 13 -10.13 -0.22 5.72
N ASP A 14 -11.29 -0.02 6.34
CA ASP A 14 -12.49 -0.80 6.05
C ASP A 14 -13.09 -0.43 4.70
N ASP A 15 -13.06 0.85 4.34
CA ASP A 15 -13.53 1.32 3.05
C ASP A 15 -12.59 0.92 1.91
N ILE A 16 -11.28 0.94 2.17
CA ILE A 16 -10.28 0.38 1.25
C ILE A 16 -10.58 -1.10 1.02
N MET A 17 -10.74 -1.90 2.08
CA MET A 17 -11.04 -3.32 1.96
C MET A 17 -12.30 -3.57 1.12
N LYS A 18 -13.41 -2.89 1.41
CA LYS A 18 -14.67 -3.06 0.66
C LYS A 18 -14.50 -2.75 -0.83
N ALA A 19 -13.79 -1.65 -1.15
CA ALA A 19 -13.55 -1.26 -2.53
C ALA A 19 -12.68 -2.28 -3.27
N ILE A 20 -11.60 -2.75 -2.64
CA ILE A 20 -10.69 -3.73 -3.25
C ILE A 20 -11.33 -5.11 -3.40
N ASP A 21 -12.10 -5.57 -2.40
CA ASP A 21 -12.84 -6.82 -2.48
C ASP A 21 -13.85 -6.82 -3.63
N LEU A 22 -14.60 -5.72 -3.81
CA LEU A 22 -15.51 -5.55 -4.95
C LEU A 22 -14.76 -5.61 -6.30
N LEU A 23 -13.61 -4.95 -6.38
CA LEU A 23 -12.80 -4.92 -7.61
C LEU A 23 -12.16 -6.28 -7.92
N LYS A 24 -11.73 -7.03 -6.89
CA LYS A 24 -11.22 -8.41 -7.03
C LYS A 24 -12.34 -9.36 -7.45
N LYS A 25 -13.48 -9.36 -6.76
CA LYS A 25 -14.66 -10.21 -7.07
C LYS A 25 -15.24 -9.96 -8.46
N SER A 26 -15.21 -8.71 -8.93
CA SER A 26 -15.65 -8.37 -10.29
C SER A 26 -14.59 -8.63 -11.37
N GLY A 27 -13.42 -9.17 -11.03
CA GLY A 27 -12.35 -9.50 -11.97
C GLY A 27 -11.62 -8.28 -12.56
N LYS A 28 -11.90 -7.07 -12.07
CA LYS A 28 -11.28 -5.82 -12.56
C LYS A 28 -9.85 -5.65 -12.09
N VAL A 29 -9.53 -6.20 -10.92
CA VAL A 29 -8.20 -6.10 -10.31
C VAL A 29 -7.73 -7.48 -9.86
N LYS A 30 -6.49 -7.85 -10.25
CA LYS A 30 -5.86 -9.12 -9.86
C LYS A 30 -5.11 -9.04 -8.52
N SER A 31 -4.48 -7.90 -8.24
CA SER A 31 -3.65 -7.68 -7.05
C SER A 31 -3.70 -6.22 -6.62
N PHE A 32 -3.46 -5.98 -5.33
CA PHE A 32 -3.55 -4.67 -4.71
C PHE A 32 -2.23 -4.34 -4.02
N GLY A 33 -1.89 -3.05 -4.00
CA GLY A 33 -0.72 -2.54 -3.31
C GLY A 33 -0.92 -1.07 -2.94
N VAL A 34 0.13 -0.44 -2.46
CA VAL A 34 0.15 0.98 -2.13
C VAL A 34 1.43 1.64 -2.66
N SER A 35 1.54 2.95 -2.52
CA SER A 35 2.74 3.70 -2.89
C SER A 35 3.01 4.81 -1.89
N ASN A 36 4.27 4.92 -1.47
CA ASN A 36 4.76 5.88 -0.49
C ASN A 36 4.10 5.75 0.90
N PHE A 37 3.79 4.52 1.31
CA PHE A 37 3.30 4.25 2.67
C PHE A 37 4.47 3.95 3.59
N THR A 38 4.42 4.47 4.81
CA THR A 38 5.35 4.05 5.88
C THR A 38 5.03 2.62 6.34
N PRO A 39 5.96 1.93 7.04
CA PRO A 39 5.69 0.61 7.60
C PRO A 39 4.44 0.56 8.50
N SER A 40 4.22 1.59 9.32
CA SER A 40 3.04 1.67 10.19
C SER A 40 1.72 1.79 9.41
N GLN A 41 1.70 2.56 8.32
CA GLN A 41 0.53 2.70 7.46
C GLN A 41 0.29 1.44 6.62
N MET A 42 1.36 0.79 6.17
CA MET A 42 1.29 -0.53 5.53
C MET A 42 0.64 -1.55 6.45
N LEU A 43 1.09 -1.66 7.71
CA LEU A 43 0.51 -2.55 8.71
C LEU A 43 -0.98 -2.27 8.94
N LEU A 44 -1.36 -0.99 9.00
CA LEU A 44 -2.76 -0.60 9.15
C LEU A 44 -3.63 -1.09 7.99
N VAL A 45 -3.23 -0.86 6.74
CA VAL A 45 -4.01 -1.29 5.56
C VAL A 45 -3.98 -2.81 5.40
N ASN A 46 -2.82 -3.43 5.66
CA ASN A 46 -2.67 -4.87 5.55
C ASN A 46 -3.49 -5.66 6.59
N SER A 47 -3.98 -4.99 7.63
CA SER A 47 -4.89 -5.60 8.61
C SER A 47 -6.28 -5.92 8.05
N THR A 48 -6.70 -5.24 6.97
CA THR A 48 -8.03 -5.41 6.36
C THR A 48 -7.98 -5.95 4.93
N VAL A 49 -6.91 -5.67 4.18
CA VAL A 49 -6.76 -6.13 2.79
C VAL A 49 -5.33 -6.59 2.51
N ASP A 50 -5.17 -7.70 1.78
CA ASP A 50 -3.86 -8.19 1.36
C ASP A 50 -3.14 -7.17 0.44
N VAL A 51 -2.08 -6.54 0.96
CA VAL A 51 -1.23 -5.57 0.28
C VAL A 51 0.01 -6.29 -0.26
N ASN A 52 0.06 -6.46 -1.59
CA ASN A 52 1.11 -7.26 -2.24
C ASN A 52 2.39 -6.48 -2.56
N ALA A 53 2.37 -5.14 -2.50
CA ALA A 53 3.53 -4.30 -2.76
C ALA A 53 3.37 -2.89 -2.17
N ASN A 54 4.50 -2.27 -1.84
CA ASN A 54 4.63 -0.82 -1.59
C ASN A 54 5.60 -0.22 -2.61
N GLN A 55 5.11 0.62 -3.51
CA GLN A 55 5.95 1.33 -4.49
C GLN A 55 6.57 2.56 -3.82
N ILE A 56 7.88 2.50 -3.57
CA ILE A 56 8.68 3.52 -2.87
C ILE A 56 9.72 4.16 -3.79
N GLU A 57 10.19 5.36 -3.40
CA GLU A 57 11.27 6.06 -4.08
C GLU A 57 12.63 5.55 -3.61
N ILE A 58 13.51 5.19 -4.55
CA ILE A 58 14.88 4.77 -4.29
C ILE A 58 15.75 5.31 -5.42
N SER A 59 16.79 6.07 -5.08
CA SER A 59 17.78 6.54 -6.06
C SER A 59 19.12 6.85 -5.39
N LEU A 60 20.15 7.18 -6.18
CA LEU A 60 21.44 7.65 -5.63
C LEU A 60 21.31 8.95 -4.82
N PHE A 61 20.23 9.70 -5.01
CA PHE A 61 19.93 10.94 -4.29
C PHE A 61 18.85 10.77 -3.21
N GLU A 62 18.20 9.60 -3.14
CA GLU A 62 17.14 9.31 -2.19
C GLU A 62 17.36 7.93 -1.56
N LEU A 63 17.90 7.94 -0.34
CA LEU A 63 18.34 6.76 0.40
C LEU A 63 17.50 6.48 1.65
N SER A 64 16.46 7.27 1.93
CA SER A 64 15.65 7.13 3.16
C SER A 64 15.08 5.72 3.33
N ALA A 65 14.63 5.09 2.24
CA ALA A 65 14.10 3.73 2.22
C ALA A 65 15.04 2.67 2.83
N PHE A 66 16.36 2.90 2.79
CA PHE A 66 17.35 1.99 3.40
C PHE A 66 17.48 2.15 4.92
N LEU A 67 16.90 3.20 5.49
CA LEU A 67 17.09 3.61 6.89
C LEU A 67 15.79 3.75 7.68
N ASP A 68 14.64 3.88 7.01
CA ASP A 68 13.33 4.14 7.62
C ASP A 68 12.47 2.88 7.81
N GLY A 69 13.03 1.71 7.48
CA GLY A 69 12.39 0.41 7.60
C GLY A 69 11.42 0.06 6.46
N ALA A 70 11.31 0.88 5.40
CA ALA A 70 10.48 0.55 4.24
C ALA A 70 10.92 -0.75 3.51
N LEU A 71 12.19 -1.15 3.68
CA LEU A 71 12.79 -2.34 3.11
C LEU A 71 12.90 -3.53 4.09
N ASP A 72 12.45 -3.41 5.34
CA ASP A 72 12.64 -4.42 6.41
C ASP A 72 11.68 -5.63 6.32
N ASN A 73 10.98 -5.79 5.20
CA ASN A 73 9.91 -6.78 5.01
C ASN A 73 10.39 -8.23 5.02
#